data_AF-A0A813NMI7-F1
#
_entry.id   AF-A0A813NMI7-F1
#
_cell.length_a   1.000
_cell.length_b   1.000
_cell.length_c   1.000
_cell.angle_alpha   90.00
_cell.angle_beta   90.00
_cell.angle_gamma   90.00
#
_symmetry.space_group_name_H-M   'P 1'
#
loop_
_entity.id
_entity.type
_entity.pdbx_description
1 polymer ?
#
loop_
_entity_poly.entity_id
_entity_poly.type
_entity_poly.pdbx_seq_one_letter_code
_entity_poly.pdbx_strand_id
1 'polypeptide(L)'
;MRWSEGDKEGEIIVGGNGRGSAPNQLDGPIGLSFDIEENLYVADSENSRMKFFVLVILTLAITANGNPFSRKCKCKAVSNTINYSFHSWDISSCKFCSCKNAAMVNCEQVCGTMVENYARTGCGKVIKGSKVKYSWKASSCSSGTSNIEYTCS
;
A
#
# COMPACT_ATOMS: atom_id res chain seq x y z
N MET A 1 20.92 -13.43 1.67
CA MET A 1 20.21 -13.98 2.85
C MET A 1 19.90 -12.84 3.79
N ARG A 2 18.74 -12.89 4.44
CA ARG A 2 18.29 -11.94 5.44
C ARG A 2 18.33 -12.60 6.81
N TRP A 3 18.74 -11.83 7.82
CA TRP A 3 18.77 -12.24 9.23
C TRP A 3 18.00 -11.21 10.04
N SER A 4 17.11 -11.65 10.92
CA SER A 4 16.48 -10.78 11.93
C SER A 4 17.25 -10.87 13.24
N GLU A 5 17.07 -9.88 14.10
CA GLU A 5 17.73 -9.85 15.41
C GLU A 5 17.30 -11.07 16.24
N GLY A 6 18.26 -11.92 16.59
CA GLY A 6 18.03 -13.15 17.36
C GLY A 6 17.74 -14.41 16.53
N ASP A 7 17.67 -14.32 15.20
CA ASP A 7 17.48 -15.48 14.33
C ASP A 7 18.69 -16.42 14.38
N LYS A 8 18.43 -17.73 14.44
CA LYS A 8 19.48 -18.78 14.35
C LYS A 8 19.72 -19.27 12.94
N GLU A 9 18.85 -18.91 12.00
CA GLU A 9 18.93 -19.29 10.59
C GLU A 9 18.54 -18.10 9.71
N GLY A 10 19.18 -17.98 8.55
CA GLY A 10 18.92 -16.89 7.61
C GLY A 10 17.87 -17.27 6.58
N GLU A 11 17.02 -16.32 6.20
CA GLU A 11 16.03 -16.48 5.14
C GLU A 11 16.65 -16.18 3.76
N ILE A 12 16.43 -17.08 2.79
CA ILE A 12 16.77 -16.82 1.38
C ILE A 12 15.61 -16.04 0.75
N ILE A 13 15.76 -14.71 0.74
CA ILE A 13 14.76 -13.79 0.18
C ILE A 13 14.84 -13.61 -1.34
N VAL A 14 16.00 -13.88 -1.94
CA VAL A 14 16.25 -13.74 -3.38
C VAL A 14 17.26 -14.80 -3.83
N GLY A 15 16.99 -15.43 -4.97
CA GLY A 15 17.79 -16.54 -5.49
C GLY A 15 17.32 -17.89 -4.96
N GLY A 16 18.24 -18.82 -4.71
CA GLY A 16 17.94 -20.14 -4.13
C GLY A 16 17.37 -21.19 -5.10
N ASN A 17 16.93 -20.81 -6.30
CA ASN A 17 16.34 -21.72 -7.30
C ASN A 17 17.34 -22.15 -8.41
N GLY A 18 18.64 -22.09 -8.12
CA GLY A 18 19.70 -22.40 -9.09
C GLY A 18 19.97 -21.29 -10.12
N ARG A 19 21.04 -21.48 -10.90
CA ARG A 19 21.45 -20.57 -11.97
C ARG A 19 20.48 -20.67 -13.15
N GLY A 20 20.06 -19.53 -13.71
CA GLY A 20 19.29 -19.51 -14.94
C GLY A 20 18.57 -18.20 -15.24
N SER A 21 17.84 -18.18 -16.35
CA SER A 21 17.17 -17.00 -16.88
C SER A 21 15.69 -16.89 -16.48
N ALA A 22 15.13 -17.89 -15.78
CA ALA A 22 13.73 -17.87 -15.35
C ALA A 22 13.42 -16.71 -14.37
N PRO A 23 12.13 -16.33 -14.20
CA PRO A 23 11.73 -15.23 -13.31
C PRO A 23 12.19 -15.38 -11.85
N ASN A 24 12.29 -16.62 -11.35
CA ASN A 24 12.74 -16.94 -10.00
C ASN A 24 14.22 -17.39 -9.90
N GLN A 25 15.00 -17.26 -10.99
CA GLN A 25 16.42 -17.61 -11.07
C GLN A 25 17.30 -16.38 -11.33
N LEU A 26 18.60 -16.50 -11.04
CA LEU A 26 19.62 -15.49 -11.31
C LEU A 26 20.79 -16.12 -12.07
N ASP A 27 21.50 -15.33 -12.86
CA ASP A 27 22.73 -15.70 -13.55
C ASP A 27 23.76 -14.57 -13.45
N GLY A 28 24.84 -14.84 -12.73
CA GLY A 28 25.91 -13.86 -12.45
C GLY A 28 25.42 -12.55 -11.84
N PRO A 29 24.75 -12.54 -10.67
CA PRO A 29 24.43 -11.29 -10.00
C PRO A 29 25.71 -10.62 -9.46
N ILE A 30 25.94 -9.35 -9.84
CA ILE A 30 27.18 -8.61 -9.49
C ILE A 30 26.97 -7.48 -8.49
N GLY A 31 25.71 -7.10 -8.23
CA GLY A 31 25.41 -5.96 -7.37
C GLY A 31 24.00 -6.03 -6.79
N LEU A 32 23.85 -5.45 -5.61
CA LEU A 32 22.59 -5.36 -4.89
C LEU A 32 22.47 -4.02 -4.16
N SER A 33 21.27 -3.43 -4.16
CA SER A 33 20.96 -2.15 -3.52
C SER A 33 19.52 -2.16 -3.02
N PHE A 34 19.22 -1.31 -2.05
CA PHE A 34 17.87 -1.07 -1.57
C PHE A 34 17.41 0.33 -1.98
N ASP A 35 16.10 0.52 -2.18
CA ASP A 35 15.48 1.84 -2.23
C ASP A 35 14.94 2.27 -0.85
N ILE A 36 14.32 3.45 -0.80
CA ILE A 36 13.71 4.00 0.42
C ILE A 36 12.47 3.22 0.90
N GLU A 37 11.92 2.35 0.06
CA GLU A 37 10.79 1.46 0.37
C GLU A 37 11.27 0.04 0.74
N GLU A 38 12.59 -0.13 0.92
CA GLU A 38 13.25 -1.40 1.21
C GLU A 38 13.09 -2.48 0.13
N ASN A 39 12.77 -2.09 -1.11
CA ASN A 39 12.80 -3.03 -2.23
C ASN A 39 14.25 -3.36 -2.58
N LEU A 40 14.53 -4.65 -2.82
CA LEU A 40 15.87 -5.10 -3.19
C LEU A 40 16.03 -5.13 -4.71
N TYR A 41 17.01 -4.38 -5.19
CA TYR A 41 17.45 -4.40 -6.58
C TYR A 41 18.66 -5.31 -6.71
N VAL A 42 18.65 -6.17 -7.71
CA VAL A 42 19.75 -7.09 -8.06
C VAL A 42 20.13 -6.87 -9.52
N ALA A 43 21.40 -6.56 -9.76
CA ALA A 43 21.98 -6.49 -11.08
C ALA A 43 22.40 -7.90 -11.53
N ASP A 44 21.59 -8.51 -12.40
CA ASP A 44 21.72 -9.89 -12.88
C ASP A 44 22.46 -9.88 -14.23
N SER A 45 23.78 -9.72 -14.20
CA SER A 45 24.55 -9.22 -15.34
C SER A 45 24.66 -10.20 -16.51
N GLU A 46 24.75 -11.51 -16.25
CA GLU A 46 24.81 -12.50 -17.34
C GLU A 46 23.45 -12.65 -18.05
N ASN A 47 22.36 -12.28 -17.37
CA ASN A 47 21.05 -12.13 -18.00
C ASN A 47 20.80 -10.71 -18.56
N SER A 48 21.80 -9.82 -18.51
CA SER A 48 21.72 -8.42 -18.98
C SER A 48 20.47 -7.69 -18.49
N ARG A 49 20.07 -7.91 -17.23
CA ARG A 49 18.84 -7.36 -16.67
C ARG A 49 19.04 -6.86 -15.25
N MET A 50 18.19 -5.92 -14.84
CA MET A 50 17.98 -5.60 -13.44
C MET A 50 16.69 -6.26 -12.97
N LYS A 51 16.75 -6.98 -11.85
CA LYS A 51 15.57 -7.47 -11.15
C LYS A 51 15.35 -6.63 -9.90
N PHE A 52 14.12 -6.23 -9.67
CA PHE A 52 13.72 -5.74 -8.37
C PHE A 52 12.84 -6.80 -7.71
N PHE A 53 13.08 -7.03 -6.43
CA PHE A 53 12.34 -7.92 -5.59
C PHE A 53 11.67 -7.06 -4.53
N VAL A 54 10.34 -7.03 -4.59
CA VAL A 54 9.55 -6.46 -3.51
C VAL A 54 9.76 -7.38 -2.31
N LEU A 55 10.52 -6.90 -1.33
CA LEU A 55 10.64 -7.58 -0.06
C LEU A 55 9.35 -7.31 0.70
N VAL A 56 8.32 -8.10 0.40
CA VAL A 56 7.19 -8.22 1.31
C VAL A 56 7.73 -8.99 2.52
N ILE A 57 8.30 -8.25 3.46
CA ILE A 57 8.66 -8.78 4.77
C ILE A 57 7.40 -9.46 5.30
N LEU A 58 7.44 -10.79 5.46
CA LEU A 58 6.37 -11.57 6.05
C LEU A 58 6.34 -11.33 7.57
N THR A 59 6.33 -10.07 7.98
CA THR A 59 6.23 -9.69 9.38
C THR A 59 4.80 -9.94 9.84
N LEU A 60 4.65 -10.85 10.80
CA LEU A 60 3.59 -10.80 11.81
C LEU A 60 3.73 -9.58 12.74
N ALA A 61 4.20 -8.45 12.22
CA ALA A 61 4.29 -7.16 12.89
C ALA A 61 3.40 -6.17 12.12
N ILE A 62 2.12 -6.18 12.50
CA ILE A 62 1.24 -5.02 12.68
C ILE A 62 1.48 -3.85 11.68
N THR A 63 0.64 -3.82 10.64
CA THR A 63 0.17 -2.64 9.87
C THR A 63 1.19 -1.61 9.35
N ALA A 64 1.24 -1.51 8.02
CA ALA A 64 1.36 -0.30 7.20
C ALA A 64 2.55 0.63 7.50
N ASN A 65 3.45 0.76 6.51
CA ASN A 65 4.40 1.85 6.34
C ASN A 65 3.73 3.20 6.52
N GLY A 66 3.67 3.66 7.76
CA GLY A 66 3.32 5.01 8.06
C GLY A 66 3.79 5.33 9.44
N ASN A 67 4.36 6.52 9.55
CA ASN A 67 4.98 7.05 10.73
C ASN A 67 4.06 6.79 11.94
N PRO A 68 4.51 6.10 13.01
CA PRO A 68 3.67 5.80 14.17
C PRO A 68 3.23 7.07 14.94
N PHE A 69 3.85 8.21 14.62
CA PHE A 69 3.47 9.54 15.09
C PHE A 69 2.55 10.27 14.11
N SER A 70 2.05 9.60 13.07
CA SER A 70 1.18 10.22 12.09
C SER A 70 -0.31 10.17 12.45
N ARG A 71 -1.06 11.14 11.95
CA ARG A 71 -2.51 11.00 11.80
C ARG A 71 -2.78 10.21 10.53
N LYS A 72 -3.75 9.30 10.60
CA LYS A 72 -4.15 8.40 9.51
C LYS A 72 -5.48 8.82 8.92
N CYS A 73 -5.63 8.64 7.62
CA CYS A 73 -6.92 8.70 6.95
C CYS A 73 -7.35 7.33 6.49
N LYS A 74 -8.58 6.97 6.87
CA LYS A 74 -9.26 5.76 6.44
C LYS A 74 -10.35 6.16 5.46
N CYS A 75 -10.34 5.57 4.28
CA CYS A 75 -11.36 5.81 3.25
C CYS A 75 -12.09 4.50 2.94
N LYS A 76 -13.39 4.60 2.63
CA LYS A 76 -14.23 3.48 2.24
C LYS A 76 -15.16 3.88 1.10
N ALA A 77 -15.37 2.97 0.15
CA ALA A 77 -16.48 3.02 -0.79
C ALA A 77 -17.64 2.22 -0.20
N VAL A 78 -18.76 2.88 0.03
CA VAL A 78 -19.92 2.32 0.74
C VAL A 78 -21.20 2.44 -0.08
N SER A 79 -22.02 1.40 -0.06
CA SER A 79 -23.39 1.36 -0.54
C SER A 79 -24.18 0.34 0.29
N ASN A 80 -25.45 0.09 -0.06
CA ASN A 80 -26.25 -0.95 0.59
C ASN A 80 -25.65 -2.36 0.42
N THR A 81 -24.83 -2.57 -0.60
CA THR A 81 -24.25 -3.88 -0.97
C THR A 81 -22.73 -3.88 -1.02
N ILE A 82 -22.09 -2.71 -1.01
CA ILE A 82 -20.64 -2.55 -1.16
C ILE A 82 -20.08 -1.93 0.12
N ASN A 83 -19.05 -2.54 0.68
CA ASN A 83 -18.26 -1.97 1.76
C ASN A 83 -16.79 -2.28 1.50
N TYR A 84 -16.18 -1.48 0.64
CA TYR A 84 -14.79 -1.63 0.26
C TYR A 84 -13.93 -0.64 1.03
N SER A 85 -12.98 -1.14 1.80
CA SER A 85 -12.06 -0.31 2.58
C SER A 85 -10.72 -0.16 1.84
N PHE A 86 -10.29 1.08 1.65
CA PHE A 86 -8.98 1.38 1.08
C PHE A 86 -7.89 1.27 2.15
N HIS A 87 -6.64 1.17 1.71
CA HIS A 87 -5.50 1.28 2.59
C HIS A 87 -5.52 2.61 3.35
N SER A 88 -5.04 2.63 4.58
CA SER A 88 -4.98 3.84 5.40
C SER A 88 -3.63 4.53 5.20
N TRP A 89 -3.62 5.83 4.88
CA TRP A 89 -2.37 6.57 4.68
C TRP A 89 -2.15 7.66 5.72
N ASP A 90 -0.90 8.07 5.86
CA ASP A 90 -0.49 9.20 6.69
C ASP A 90 -0.96 10.52 6.09
N ILE A 91 -1.59 11.37 6.89
CA ILE A 91 -2.01 12.72 6.48
C ILE A 91 -1.33 13.84 7.27
N SER A 92 -0.76 13.54 8.44
CA SER A 92 0.16 14.47 9.11
C SER A 92 1.20 13.67 9.85
N SER A 93 2.44 14.15 9.90
CA SER A 93 3.55 13.53 10.66
C SER A 93 3.48 13.80 12.18
N CYS A 94 2.36 14.32 12.68
CA CYS A 94 2.25 14.82 14.04
C CYS A 94 1.15 14.13 14.85
N LYS A 95 1.55 13.64 16.04
CA LYS A 95 0.76 12.79 16.94
C LYS A 95 -0.24 13.57 17.80
N PHE A 96 0.14 14.79 18.21
CA PHE A 96 -0.60 15.59 19.20
C PHE A 96 -1.28 16.83 18.64
N CYS A 97 -1.20 17.07 17.33
CA CYS A 97 -1.87 18.22 16.73
C CYS A 97 -3.38 18.06 16.85
N SER A 98 -4.03 19.20 17.09
CA SER A 98 -5.48 19.29 17.17
C SER A 98 -6.15 19.00 15.83
N CYS A 99 -7.44 18.70 15.87
CA CYS A 99 -8.26 18.34 14.71
C CYS A 99 -8.54 19.49 13.71
N LYS A 100 -7.92 20.67 13.92
CA LYS A 100 -8.08 21.87 13.07
C LYS A 100 -7.00 21.97 11.98
N ASN A 101 -6.21 20.94 11.78
CA ASN A 101 -5.17 20.94 10.75
C ASN A 101 -5.79 20.80 9.35
N ALA A 102 -5.37 21.64 8.39
CA ALA A 102 -5.81 21.60 7.00
C ALA A 102 -5.64 20.21 6.36
N ALA A 103 -4.64 19.44 6.78
CA ALA A 103 -4.46 18.07 6.32
C ALA A 103 -5.64 17.13 6.68
N MET A 104 -6.39 17.43 7.74
CA MET A 104 -7.59 16.67 8.12
C MET A 104 -8.78 16.99 7.20
N VAL A 105 -8.84 18.21 6.67
CA VAL A 105 -9.82 18.63 5.65
C VAL A 105 -9.51 17.93 4.31
N ASN A 106 -8.22 17.80 3.97
CA ASN A 106 -7.79 17.09 2.76
C ASN A 106 -8.19 15.60 2.77
N CYS A 107 -8.41 14.98 3.94
CA CYS A 107 -8.84 13.59 4.06
C CYS A 107 -10.13 13.28 3.29
N GLU A 108 -11.10 14.19 3.36
CA GLU A 108 -12.38 14.09 2.69
C GLU A 108 -12.19 14.17 1.17
N GLN A 109 -11.47 15.20 0.71
CA GLN A 109 -11.23 15.45 -0.71
C GLN A 109 -10.48 14.28 -1.37
N VAL A 110 -9.42 13.78 -0.72
CA VAL A 110 -8.65 12.63 -1.22
C VAL A 110 -9.50 11.37 -1.27
N CYS A 111 -10.34 11.14 -0.25
CA CYS A 111 -11.24 9.99 -0.25
C CYS A 111 -12.25 10.06 -1.41
N GLY A 112 -12.75 11.25 -1.73
CA GLY A 112 -13.56 11.48 -2.93
C GLY A 112 -12.87 11.03 -4.21
N THR A 113 -11.66 11.52 -4.46
CA THR A 113 -10.87 11.15 -5.66
C THR A 113 -10.56 9.65 -5.73
N MET A 114 -10.29 9.00 -4.59
CA MET A 114 -10.02 7.56 -4.55
C MET A 114 -11.25 6.73 -4.91
N VAL A 115 -12.42 7.08 -4.34
CA VAL A 115 -13.65 6.35 -4.63
C VAL A 115 -14.13 6.60 -6.05
N GLU A 116 -13.92 7.81 -6.59
CA GLU A 116 -14.18 8.10 -8.01
C GLU A 116 -13.32 7.22 -8.93
N ASN A 117 -12.01 7.13 -8.67
CA ASN A 117 -11.12 6.26 -9.44
C ASN A 117 -11.51 4.78 -9.30
N TYR A 118 -11.80 4.33 -8.09
CA TYR A 118 -12.32 2.98 -7.86
C TYR A 118 -13.61 2.71 -8.63
N ALA A 119 -14.56 3.65 -8.62
CA ALA A 119 -15.79 3.53 -9.38
C ALA A 119 -15.52 3.41 -10.89
N ARG A 120 -14.55 4.16 -11.41
CA ARG A 120 -14.22 4.16 -12.85
C ARG A 120 -13.43 2.95 -13.32
N THR A 121 -12.46 2.48 -12.55
CA THR A 121 -11.48 1.47 -13.02
C THR A 121 -11.34 0.25 -12.11
N GLY A 122 -11.76 0.35 -10.85
CA GLY A 122 -11.52 -0.65 -9.81
C GLY A 122 -12.74 -1.53 -9.49
N CYS A 123 -13.95 -1.13 -9.89
CA CYS A 123 -15.14 -1.95 -9.68
C CYS A 123 -15.03 -3.25 -10.49
N GLY A 124 -14.91 -4.37 -9.79
CA GLY A 124 -14.93 -5.68 -10.43
C GLY A 124 -16.23 -5.90 -11.22
N LYS A 125 -16.20 -6.75 -12.24
CA LYS A 125 -17.35 -7.03 -13.14
C LYS A 125 -18.66 -7.35 -12.39
N VAL A 126 -18.56 -7.86 -11.17
CA VAL A 126 -19.69 -8.26 -10.30
C VAL A 126 -20.51 -7.07 -9.79
N ILE A 127 -19.91 -5.88 -9.65
CA ILE A 127 -20.56 -4.70 -9.06
C ILE A 127 -20.77 -3.55 -10.06
N LYS A 128 -20.58 -3.82 -11.36
CA LYS A 128 -20.81 -2.86 -12.44
C LYS A 128 -22.24 -2.30 -12.41
N GLY A 129 -22.39 -0.99 -12.56
CA GLY A 129 -23.66 -0.26 -12.46
C GLY A 129 -24.12 0.06 -11.04
N SER A 130 -23.47 -0.48 -10.01
CA SER A 130 -23.77 -0.13 -8.62
C SER A 130 -23.32 1.29 -8.30
N LYS A 131 -24.09 1.99 -7.45
CA LYS A 131 -23.72 3.31 -6.93
C LYS A 131 -23.00 3.18 -5.60
N VAL A 132 -21.90 3.91 -5.44
CA VAL A 132 -21.11 3.98 -4.21
C VAL A 132 -20.90 5.42 -3.76
N LYS A 133 -20.95 5.62 -2.46
CA LYS A 133 -20.56 6.87 -1.78
C LYS A 133 -19.20 6.67 -1.12
N TYR A 134 -18.50 7.75 -0.80
CA TYR A 134 -17.28 7.65 -0.01
C TYR A 134 -17.54 7.99 1.45
N SER A 135 -16.90 7.24 2.34
CA SER A 135 -16.87 7.49 3.77
C SER A 135 -15.43 7.61 4.23
N TRP A 136 -15.14 8.58 5.09
CA TRP A 136 -13.80 8.85 5.58
C TRP A 136 -13.76 8.95 7.09
N LYS A 137 -12.61 8.60 7.67
CA LYS A 137 -12.28 8.83 9.08
C LYS A 137 -10.83 9.29 9.19
N ALA A 138 -10.64 10.48 9.73
CA ALA A 138 -9.33 11.06 9.99
C ALA A 138 -8.95 10.84 11.47
N SER A 139 -8.20 9.78 11.77
CA SER A 139 -7.83 9.34 13.13
C SER A 139 -8.96 9.54 14.15
N SER A 140 -8.74 10.26 15.26
CA SER A 140 -9.73 10.59 16.29
C SER A 140 -10.50 11.89 16.05
N CYS A 141 -10.40 12.47 14.85
CA CYS A 141 -10.99 13.77 14.52
C CYS A 141 -12.28 13.60 13.72
N SER A 142 -12.35 14.20 12.53
CA SER A 142 -13.54 14.19 11.69
C SER A 142 -13.78 12.83 11.03
N SER A 143 -15.06 12.56 10.80
CA SER A 143 -15.55 11.52 9.91
C SER A 143 -16.79 12.01 9.20
N GLY A 144 -17.06 11.44 8.04
CA GLY A 144 -18.27 11.70 7.31
C GLY A 144 -18.52 10.66 6.23
N THR A 145 -19.66 10.82 5.58
CA THR A 145 -20.04 10.10 4.38
C THR A 145 -20.57 11.12 3.38
N SER A 146 -20.17 10.98 2.12
CA SER A 146 -20.53 11.90 1.07
C SER A 146 -22.00 11.78 0.69
N ASN A 147 -22.58 12.89 0.25
CA ASN A 147 -23.84 12.86 -0.51
C ASN A 147 -23.61 12.62 -2.01
N ILE A 148 -22.36 12.66 -2.46
CA ILE A 148 -21.94 12.39 -3.84
C ILE A 148 -21.93 10.88 -4.06
N GLU A 149 -22.55 10.44 -5.16
CA GLU A 149 -22.59 9.05 -5.61
C GLU A 149 -21.77 8.89 -6.90
N TYR A 150 -20.94 7.85 -6.94
CA TYR A 150 -20.22 7.42 -8.13
C TYR A 150 -20.77 6.09 -8.63
N THR A 151 -20.91 5.96 -9.95
CA THR A 151 -21.38 4.73 -10.58
C THR A 151 -20.20 3.87 -10.99
N CYS A 152 -20.18 2.62 -10.54
CA CYS A 152 -19.21 1.63 -10.99
C CYS A 152 -19.34 1.40 -12.51
N SER A 153 -18.27 1.67 -13.26
CA SER A 153 -18.23 1.53 -14.73
C SER A 153 -17.94 0.11 -15.21
#